data_AF-A0A7H5F0A9-F1
#
_entry.id   AF-A0A7H5F0A9-F1
#
_cell.length_a   1.000
_cell.length_b   1.000
_cell.length_c   1.000
_cell.angle_alpha   90.00
_cell.angle_beta   90.00
_cell.angle_gamma   90.00
#
_symmetry.space_group_name_H-M   'P 1'
#
loop_
_entity.id
_entity.type
_entity.pdbx_description
1 polymer ?
#
loop_
_entity_poly.entity_id
_entity_poly.type
_entity_poly.pdbx_seq_one_letter_code
_entity_poly.pdbx_strand_id
1 'polypeptide(L)'
;MTKNLFLPLLLGASLLIMTGCDDDQAIVTPTPTPPTEGLINFQDPEVGQVNAYQTISYSCGEALPNDRPELRLTVTGVSDTEIEFTETFGNADPVVFTAERRPGNLLISAEDRRATELFFFYGSDSIRLDAPPTATLSQKDCVFFDGAEKFTGDYVAMVPAYSIGDLTFQDLKTVSCVPTILDLDGYLLYNEFTLKASISATSSEFGGQVDRFVRSFVLIEDPE
;
A
#
# COMPACT_ATOMS: atom_id res chain seq x y z
N MET A 1 73.87 34.28 -21.85
CA MET A 1 73.24 35.45 -22.51
C MET A 1 72.06 34.96 -23.33
N THR A 2 70.96 35.73 -23.33
CA THR A 2 69.71 35.62 -24.13
C THR A 2 68.89 34.33 -23.93
N LYS A 3 67.91 34.32 -23.00
CA LYS A 3 66.49 34.72 -23.18
C LYS A 3 65.85 34.14 -24.43
N ASN A 4 64.92 33.19 -24.26
CA ASN A 4 63.67 33.20 -25.00
C ASN A 4 62.53 32.62 -24.15
N LEU A 5 61.52 33.47 -24.05
CA LEU A 5 60.28 33.39 -23.31
C LEU A 5 59.24 32.79 -24.28
N PHE A 6 58.61 31.67 -23.95
CA PHE A 6 57.40 31.24 -24.65
C PHE A 6 56.43 30.61 -23.67
N LEU A 7 55.38 31.39 -23.39
CA LEU A 7 54.21 31.05 -22.60
C LEU A 7 53.09 30.70 -23.59
N PRO A 8 52.51 29.49 -23.59
CA PRO A 8 51.21 29.27 -24.18
C PRO A 8 50.16 29.19 -23.07
N LEU A 9 49.30 30.20 -23.10
CA LEU A 9 47.94 30.25 -22.61
C LEU A 9 47.21 28.92 -22.92
N LEU A 10 46.73 28.20 -21.92
CA LEU A 10 45.76 27.12 -22.12
C LEU A 10 44.50 27.45 -21.32
N LEU A 11 43.46 27.76 -22.12
CA LEU A 11 42.10 28.09 -21.75
C LEU A 11 41.58 27.20 -20.62
N GLY A 12 41.12 27.84 -19.54
CA GLY A 12 40.22 27.22 -18.60
C GLY A 12 38.89 26.92 -19.28
N ALA A 13 38.60 25.65 -19.53
CA ALA A 13 37.27 25.18 -19.82
C ALA A 13 36.49 25.14 -18.49
N SER A 14 35.83 26.24 -18.15
CA SER A 14 34.82 26.28 -17.10
C SER A 14 33.67 25.35 -17.49
N LEU A 15 33.69 24.14 -16.95
CA LEU A 15 32.60 23.18 -17.03
C LEU A 15 31.43 23.72 -16.20
N LEU A 16 30.52 24.45 -16.85
CA LEU A 16 29.22 24.83 -16.29
C LEU A 16 28.40 23.54 -16.12
N ILE A 17 28.43 23.00 -14.91
CA ILE A 17 27.49 21.96 -14.48
C ILE A 17 26.13 22.66 -14.38
N MET A 18 25.33 22.54 -15.44
CA MET A 18 23.90 22.85 -15.40
C MET A 18 23.25 21.81 -14.48
N THR A 19 23.12 22.13 -13.20
CA THR A 19 22.17 21.45 -12.32
C THR A 19 20.79 21.86 -12.82
N GLY A 20 20.26 21.12 -13.79
CA GLY A 20 18.84 21.14 -14.06
C GLY A 20 18.16 20.64 -12.81
N CYS A 21 17.43 21.51 -12.11
CA CYS A 21 16.37 21.05 -11.24
C CYS A 21 15.41 20.28 -12.15
N ASP A 22 15.36 18.96 -12.00
CA ASP A 22 14.22 18.20 -12.52
C ASP A 22 12.98 18.84 -11.90
N ASP A 23 12.09 19.33 -12.76
CA ASP A 23 10.78 19.82 -12.35
C ASP A 23 10.10 18.64 -11.62
N ASP A 24 9.85 18.80 -10.32
CA ASP A 24 9.01 17.90 -9.54
C ASP A 24 7.67 17.82 -10.26
N GLN A 25 7.51 16.82 -11.15
CA GLN A 25 6.26 16.59 -11.83
C GLN A 25 5.25 16.22 -10.77
N ALA A 26 4.39 17.18 -10.41
CA ALA A 26 3.30 16.97 -9.49
C ALA A 26 2.52 15.73 -9.92
N ILE A 27 2.47 14.71 -9.06
CA ILE A 27 1.74 13.47 -9.31
C ILE A 27 0.25 13.84 -9.40
N VAL A 28 -0.29 13.93 -10.61
CA VAL A 28 -1.71 14.20 -10.84
C VAL A 28 -2.48 12.95 -10.45
N THR A 29 -3.06 12.97 -9.26
CA THR A 29 -3.91 11.89 -8.75
C THR A 29 -5.35 12.20 -9.16
N PRO A 30 -6.03 11.32 -9.92
CA PRO A 30 -7.45 11.50 -10.18
C PRO A 30 -8.25 11.46 -8.87
N THR A 31 -9.31 12.26 -8.79
CA THR A 31 -10.17 12.31 -7.62
C THR A 31 -10.87 10.95 -7.45
N PRO A 32 -10.73 10.28 -6.29
CA PRO A 32 -11.41 9.01 -6.06
C PRO A 32 -12.93 9.22 -6.05
N THR A 33 -13.67 8.22 -6.51
CA THR A 33 -15.14 8.21 -6.37
C THR A 33 -15.50 7.61 -5.02
N PRO A 34 -16.53 8.13 -4.32
CA PRO A 34 -17.10 7.48 -3.15
C PRO A 34 -17.51 6.03 -3.46
N PRO A 35 -17.48 5.14 -2.45
CA PRO A 35 -17.82 3.74 -2.64
C PRO A 35 -19.33 3.59 -2.92
N THR A 36 -19.71 2.47 -3.53
CA THR A 36 -21.11 2.09 -3.74
C THR A 36 -21.86 2.06 -2.41
N GLU A 37 -23.16 2.37 -2.43
CA GLU A 37 -24.03 2.30 -1.25
C GLU A 37 -23.92 0.93 -0.57
N GLY A 38 -23.78 0.92 0.76
CA GLY A 38 -23.62 -0.29 1.57
C GLY A 38 -22.18 -0.76 1.75
N LEU A 39 -21.23 -0.31 0.94
CA LEU A 39 -19.81 -0.53 1.19
C LEU A 39 -19.30 0.44 2.27
N ILE A 40 -18.22 0.05 2.95
CA ILE A 40 -17.62 0.86 4.00
C ILE A 40 -17.03 2.14 3.39
N ASN A 41 -17.45 3.27 3.94
CA ASN A 41 -16.91 4.59 3.65
C ASN A 41 -16.20 5.17 4.88
N PHE A 42 -14.88 5.29 4.83
CA PHE A 42 -14.07 5.85 5.90
C PHE A 42 -14.34 7.33 6.18
N GLN A 43 -14.82 8.08 5.19
CA GLN A 43 -15.18 9.50 5.36
C GLN A 43 -16.54 9.65 6.02
N ASP A 44 -17.47 8.74 5.73
CA ASP A 44 -18.84 8.74 6.22
C ASP A 44 -19.30 7.33 6.63
N PRO A 45 -18.74 6.80 7.74
CA PRO A 45 -19.01 5.44 8.17
C PRO A 45 -20.41 5.34 8.75
N GLU A 46 -21.13 4.30 8.36
CA GLU A 46 -22.47 4.01 8.88
C GLU A 46 -22.55 2.57 9.39
N VAL A 47 -23.26 2.36 10.50
CA VAL A 47 -23.49 1.02 11.04
C VAL A 47 -24.24 0.18 10.01
N GLY A 48 -23.72 -1.03 9.76
CA GLY A 48 -24.27 -1.95 8.78
C GLY A 48 -23.59 -1.90 7.40
N GLN A 49 -22.66 -0.96 7.15
CA GLN A 49 -21.80 -1.02 5.97
C GLN A 49 -20.89 -2.26 6.05
N VAL A 50 -20.70 -2.93 4.90
CA VAL A 50 -19.93 -4.18 4.80
C VAL A 50 -18.99 -4.13 3.60
N ASN A 51 -17.73 -4.51 3.81
CA ASN A 51 -16.82 -4.88 2.74
C ASN A 51 -16.59 -6.40 2.76
N ALA A 52 -16.76 -7.05 1.60
CA ALA A 52 -16.38 -8.44 1.39
C ALA A 52 -15.05 -8.49 0.65
N TYR A 53 -14.11 -9.31 1.14
CA TYR A 53 -12.79 -9.48 0.56
C TYR A 53 -12.58 -10.93 0.16
N GLN A 54 -12.16 -11.11 -1.09
CA GLN A 54 -11.71 -12.40 -1.57
C GLN A 54 -10.28 -12.67 -1.11
N THR A 55 -10.05 -13.82 -0.49
CA THR A 55 -8.70 -14.25 -0.07
C THR A 55 -8.02 -15.04 -1.17
N ILE A 56 -6.85 -14.61 -1.60
CA ILE A 56 -6.07 -15.22 -2.68
C ILE A 56 -4.68 -15.53 -2.15
N SER A 57 -4.33 -16.81 -2.08
CA SER A 57 -3.01 -17.29 -1.63
C SER A 57 -2.29 -18.01 -2.76
N TYR A 58 -1.11 -17.55 -3.15
CA TYR A 58 -0.41 -18.03 -4.35
C TYR A 58 1.10 -17.80 -4.28
N SER A 59 1.87 -18.61 -5.02
CA SER A 59 3.28 -18.31 -5.27
C SER A 59 3.41 -17.34 -6.44
N CYS A 60 4.30 -16.37 -6.32
CA CYS A 60 4.47 -15.36 -7.36
C CYS A 60 4.92 -16.00 -8.68
N GLY A 61 4.19 -15.71 -9.77
CA GLY A 61 4.41 -16.31 -11.09
C GLY A 61 3.60 -17.60 -11.34
N GLU A 62 2.90 -18.14 -10.34
CA GLU A 62 1.98 -19.26 -10.51
C GLU A 62 0.54 -18.80 -10.80
N ALA A 63 -0.28 -19.72 -11.30
CA ALA A 63 -1.71 -19.47 -11.51
C ALA A 63 -2.44 -19.28 -10.17
N LEU A 64 -3.42 -18.39 -10.15
CA LEU A 64 -4.23 -18.14 -8.95
C LEU A 64 -5.12 -19.36 -8.62
N PRO A 65 -5.36 -19.64 -7.33
CA PRO A 65 -6.28 -20.69 -6.93
C PRO A 65 -7.72 -20.36 -7.32
N ASN A 66 -8.52 -21.41 -7.52
CA ASN A 66 -9.96 -21.31 -7.78
C ASN A 66 -10.77 -21.12 -6.50
N ASP A 67 -10.36 -21.77 -5.41
CA ASP A 67 -10.98 -21.58 -4.09
C ASP A 67 -10.44 -20.31 -3.46
N ARG A 68 -11.36 -19.42 -3.07
CA ARG A 68 -11.04 -18.08 -2.62
C ARG A 68 -11.99 -17.68 -1.50
N PRO A 69 -11.69 -18.07 -0.25
CA PRO A 69 -12.58 -17.85 0.87
C PRO A 69 -12.78 -16.35 1.11
N GLU A 70 -13.96 -16.01 1.60
CA GLU A 70 -14.34 -14.63 1.86
C GLU A 70 -14.03 -14.22 3.30
N LEU A 71 -13.52 -13.01 3.45
CA LEU A 71 -13.43 -12.28 4.70
C LEU A 71 -14.42 -11.12 4.64
N ARG A 72 -15.19 -10.89 5.72
CA ARG A 72 -16.09 -9.73 5.82
C ARG A 72 -15.63 -8.78 6.90
N LEU A 73 -15.61 -7.49 6.57
CA LEU A 73 -15.44 -6.39 7.51
C LEU A 73 -16.78 -5.65 7.61
N THR A 74 -17.33 -5.52 8.80
CA THR A 74 -18.62 -4.85 9.05
C THR A 74 -18.45 -3.71 10.02
N VAL A 75 -19.06 -2.56 9.75
CA VAL A 75 -19.15 -1.45 10.73
C VAL A 75 -20.27 -1.77 11.72
N THR A 76 -19.93 -1.96 12.99
CA THR A 76 -20.90 -2.31 14.05
C THR A 76 -21.19 -1.15 15.02
N GLY A 77 -20.34 -0.14 15.04
CA GLY A 77 -20.52 1.07 15.84
C GLY A 77 -19.82 2.27 15.20
N VAL A 78 -20.41 3.45 15.34
CA VAL A 78 -19.83 4.71 14.86
C VAL A 78 -20.05 5.80 15.90
N SER A 79 -19.00 6.58 16.16
CA SER A 79 -19.06 7.84 16.90
C SER A 79 -18.28 8.93 16.17
N ASP A 80 -18.24 10.12 16.76
CA ASP A 80 -17.44 11.24 16.23
C ASP A 80 -15.93 10.92 16.21
N THR A 81 -15.46 10.07 17.12
CA THR A 81 -14.03 9.79 17.32
C THR A 81 -13.62 8.36 16.99
N GLU A 82 -14.57 7.45 16.74
CA GLU A 82 -14.27 6.02 16.62
C GLU A 82 -15.19 5.32 15.61
N ILE A 83 -14.67 4.28 14.98
CA ILE A 83 -15.42 3.29 14.20
C ILE A 83 -15.15 1.92 14.82
N GLU A 84 -16.18 1.21 15.21
CA GLU A 84 -16.08 -0.19 15.62
C GLU A 84 -16.31 -1.09 14.41
N PHE A 85 -15.40 -2.04 14.22
CA PHE A 85 -15.46 -3.04 13.17
C PHE A 85 -15.60 -4.44 13.76
N THR A 86 -16.32 -5.29 13.04
CA THR A 86 -16.26 -6.74 13.22
C THR A 86 -15.71 -7.38 11.95
N GLU A 87 -14.62 -8.14 12.10
CA GLU A 87 -14.00 -8.95 11.06
C GLU A 87 -14.38 -10.42 11.25
N THR A 88 -14.84 -11.06 10.18
CA THR A 88 -15.16 -12.51 10.17
C THR A 88 -14.45 -13.19 9.02
N PHE A 89 -13.78 -14.31 9.29
CA PHE A 89 -13.07 -15.09 8.27
C PHE A 89 -13.26 -16.60 8.48
N GLY A 90 -13.84 -17.27 7.47
CA GLY A 90 -14.13 -18.71 7.54
C GLY A 90 -15.00 -19.08 8.74
N ASN A 91 -14.54 -20.06 9.53
CA ASN A 91 -15.23 -20.52 10.76
C ASN A 91 -14.58 -20.00 12.05
N ALA A 92 -13.67 -19.02 11.96
CA ALA A 92 -13.04 -18.43 13.13
C ALA A 92 -14.03 -17.55 13.91
N ASP A 93 -13.77 -17.37 15.20
CA ASP A 93 -14.53 -16.41 16.01
C ASP A 93 -14.36 -14.99 15.45
N PRO A 94 -15.44 -14.18 15.41
CA PRO A 94 -15.34 -12.79 14.96
C PRO A 94 -14.35 -11.97 15.79
N VAL A 95 -13.56 -11.15 15.11
CA VAL A 95 -12.64 -10.19 15.75
C VAL A 95 -13.33 -8.83 15.78
N VAL A 96 -13.54 -8.29 16.97
CA VAL A 96 -14.09 -6.94 17.16
C VAL A 96 -12.98 -6.01 17.56
N PHE A 97 -12.87 -4.86 16.89
CA PHE A 97 -11.85 -3.86 17.17
C PHE A 97 -12.32 -2.46 16.81
N THR A 98 -11.58 -1.45 17.25
CA THR A 98 -11.92 -0.04 17.05
C THR A 98 -10.82 0.68 16.28
N ALA A 99 -11.21 1.53 15.34
CA ALA A 99 -10.33 2.51 14.73
C ALA A 99 -10.66 3.91 15.26
N GLU A 100 -9.66 4.61 15.81
CA GLU A 100 -9.79 6.01 16.19
C GLU A 100 -9.79 6.89 14.94
N ARG A 101 -10.83 7.72 14.80
CA ARG A 101 -10.98 8.72 13.76
C ARG A 101 -10.24 9.98 14.18
N ARG A 102 -9.27 10.38 13.36
CA ARG A 102 -8.66 11.71 13.41
C ARG A 102 -8.87 12.39 12.07
N PRO A 103 -8.84 13.73 12.01
CA PRO A 103 -8.85 14.43 10.72
C PRO A 103 -7.78 13.84 9.79
N GLY A 104 -8.23 13.32 8.64
CA GLY A 104 -7.36 12.71 7.64
C GLY A 104 -6.82 11.32 7.95
N ASN A 105 -7.12 10.71 9.10
CA ASN A 105 -6.46 9.48 9.55
C ASN A 105 -7.41 8.50 10.25
N LEU A 106 -7.20 7.21 10.04
CA LEU A 106 -7.76 6.13 10.87
C LEU A 106 -6.63 5.42 11.60
N LEU A 107 -6.67 5.43 12.93
CA LEU A 107 -5.66 4.81 13.76
C LEU A 107 -6.18 3.49 14.30
N ILE A 108 -5.40 2.42 14.15
CA ILE A 108 -5.75 1.10 14.66
C ILE A 108 -4.65 0.68 15.63
N SER A 109 -5.05 0.28 16.84
CA SER A 109 -4.10 -0.07 17.88
C SER A 109 -3.19 -1.23 17.43
N ALA A 110 -1.99 -1.32 17.99
CA ALA A 110 -1.08 -2.43 17.68
C ALA A 110 -1.65 -3.80 18.12
N GLU A 111 -2.49 -3.81 19.15
CA GLU A 111 -3.16 -5.01 19.63
C GLU A 111 -4.22 -5.48 18.60
N ASP A 112 -5.08 -4.56 18.18
CA ASP A 112 -6.15 -4.85 17.21
C ASP A 112 -5.59 -5.28 15.85
N ARG A 113 -4.58 -4.57 15.34
CA ARG A 113 -3.91 -4.93 14.07
C ARG A 113 -3.37 -6.36 14.07
N ARG A 114 -2.89 -6.84 15.21
CA ARG A 114 -2.37 -8.20 15.35
C ARG A 114 -3.47 -9.26 15.45
N ALA A 115 -4.68 -8.85 15.82
CA ALA A 115 -5.84 -9.72 15.89
C ALA A 115 -6.55 -9.84 14.53
N THR A 116 -6.47 -8.82 13.68
CA THR A 116 -7.10 -8.79 12.35
C THR A 116 -6.23 -9.42 11.27
N GLU A 117 -6.87 -9.97 10.25
CA GLU A 117 -6.26 -10.43 9.01
C GLU A 117 -6.05 -9.27 8.01
N LEU A 118 -6.96 -8.28 7.97
CA LEU A 118 -6.87 -7.15 7.03
C LEU A 118 -5.79 -6.14 7.41
N PHE A 119 -5.69 -5.76 8.68
CA PHE A 119 -4.86 -4.63 9.11
C PHE A 119 -3.49 -5.09 9.62
N PHE A 120 -2.87 -6.01 8.87
CA PHE A 120 -1.54 -6.51 9.17
C PHE A 120 -0.46 -5.50 8.75
N PHE A 121 -0.33 -4.40 9.50
CA PHE A 121 0.69 -3.39 9.26
C PHE A 121 1.62 -3.12 10.45
N TYR A 122 2.90 -2.85 10.20
CA TYR A 122 3.94 -2.48 11.19
C TYR A 122 4.68 -1.24 10.70
N GLY A 123 4.75 -0.18 11.51
CA GLY A 123 5.50 1.05 11.18
C GLY A 123 4.61 2.28 11.02
N SER A 124 3.53 2.18 10.27
CA SER A 124 2.42 3.13 10.39
C SER A 124 1.47 2.64 11.49
N ASP A 125 0.98 3.53 12.35
CA ASP A 125 -0.14 3.27 13.26
C ASP A 125 -1.48 3.73 12.67
N SER A 126 -1.41 4.34 11.50
CA SER A 126 -2.49 5.06 10.85
C SER A 126 -2.61 4.74 9.37
N ILE A 127 -3.84 4.71 8.88
CA ILE A 127 -4.20 4.83 7.47
C ILE A 127 -4.40 6.31 7.20
N ARG A 128 -3.51 6.92 6.41
CA ARG A 128 -3.52 8.36 6.12
C ARG A 128 -4.37 8.63 4.88
N LEU A 129 -5.62 9.02 5.09
CA LEU A 129 -6.66 9.16 4.06
C LEU A 129 -6.47 10.41 3.20
N ASP A 130 -6.05 11.52 3.78
CA ASP A 130 -5.87 12.82 3.09
C ASP A 130 -4.42 13.09 2.66
N ALA A 131 -3.44 12.36 3.21
CA ALA A 131 -2.03 12.56 2.89
C ALA A 131 -1.77 12.33 1.38
N PRO A 132 -1.08 13.27 0.70
CA PRO A 132 -0.68 13.10 -0.68
C PRO A 132 0.42 12.03 -0.80
N PRO A 133 0.44 11.25 -1.89
CA PRO A 133 1.53 10.32 -2.13
C PRO A 133 2.83 11.07 -2.43
N THR A 134 3.95 10.58 -1.88
CA THR A 134 5.29 11.17 -2.08
C THR A 134 6.15 10.39 -3.06
N ALA A 135 5.68 9.23 -3.52
CA ALA A 135 6.33 8.42 -4.54
C ALA A 135 5.30 7.67 -5.37
N THR A 136 5.72 7.16 -6.52
CA THR A 136 4.92 6.28 -7.37
C THR A 136 5.61 4.93 -7.45
N LEU A 137 4.89 3.88 -7.05
CA LEU A 137 5.43 2.54 -6.99
C LEU A 137 5.19 1.77 -8.28
N SER A 138 6.12 0.88 -8.58
CA SER A 138 5.94 -0.18 -9.55
C SER A 138 5.82 -1.53 -8.86
N GLN A 139 4.94 -2.40 -9.34
CA GLN A 139 4.86 -3.76 -8.84
C GLN A 139 5.79 -4.66 -9.65
N LYS A 140 6.66 -5.41 -8.98
CA LYS A 140 7.53 -6.42 -9.58
C LYS A 140 7.67 -7.61 -8.64
N ASP A 141 7.58 -8.82 -9.18
CA ASP A 141 7.72 -10.06 -8.41
C ASP A 141 6.83 -10.05 -7.14
N CYS A 142 5.59 -9.57 -7.29
CA CYS A 142 4.56 -9.46 -6.27
C CYS A 142 4.88 -8.56 -5.06
N VAL A 143 5.90 -7.71 -5.16
CA VAL A 143 6.21 -6.66 -4.19
C VAL A 143 6.29 -5.31 -4.89
N PHE A 144 6.28 -4.22 -4.11
CA PHE A 144 6.29 -2.87 -4.64
C PHE A 144 7.68 -2.24 -4.53
N PHE A 145 8.05 -1.44 -5.52
CA PHE A 145 9.34 -0.76 -5.61
C PHE A 145 9.14 0.73 -5.87
N ASP A 146 9.93 1.54 -5.17
CA ASP A 146 10.16 2.96 -5.46
C ASP A 146 11.47 3.07 -6.24
N GLY A 147 11.37 3.23 -7.56
CA GLY A 147 12.52 3.13 -8.45
C GLY A 147 13.18 1.75 -8.39
N ALA A 148 14.39 1.68 -7.82
CA ALA A 148 15.16 0.44 -7.67
C ALA A 148 15.08 -0.18 -6.26
N GLU A 149 14.48 0.53 -5.30
CA GLU A 149 14.43 0.11 -3.91
C GLU A 149 13.08 -0.52 -3.59
N LYS A 150 13.09 -1.64 -2.84
CA LYS A 150 11.85 -2.25 -2.37
C LYS A 150 11.16 -1.29 -1.40
N PHE A 151 9.87 -1.06 -1.60
CA PHE A 151 9.10 -0.15 -0.78
C PHE A 151 8.82 -0.75 0.61
N THR A 152 9.50 -0.20 1.62
CA THR A 152 9.36 -0.58 3.04
C THR A 152 9.00 0.62 3.93
N GLY A 153 8.66 1.75 3.31
CA GLY A 153 8.56 3.05 3.98
C GLY A 153 7.28 3.28 4.80
N ASP A 154 7.38 4.25 5.71
CA ASP A 154 6.32 4.79 6.57
C ASP A 154 5.61 6.01 5.95
N TYR A 155 5.83 6.25 4.66
CA TYR A 155 5.18 7.29 3.87
C TYR A 155 4.08 6.71 2.99
N VAL A 156 3.19 7.59 2.50
CA VAL A 156 2.15 7.21 1.56
C VAL A 156 2.73 7.25 0.15
N ALA A 157 2.58 6.16 -0.59
CA ALA A 157 2.96 6.10 -1.99
C ALA A 157 1.73 5.83 -2.88
N MET A 158 1.86 6.14 -4.16
CA MET A 158 0.86 5.88 -5.19
C MET A 158 1.14 4.53 -5.85
N VAL A 159 0.11 3.73 -6.05
CA VAL A 159 0.10 2.54 -6.90
C VAL A 159 -0.83 2.84 -8.08
N PRO A 160 -0.28 3.19 -9.26
CA PRO A 160 -1.10 3.61 -10.41
C PRO A 160 -2.10 2.56 -10.87
N ALA A 161 -1.69 1.29 -10.82
CA ALA A 161 -2.56 0.16 -11.10
C ALA A 161 -2.13 -1.05 -10.27
N TYR A 162 -3.12 -1.77 -9.75
CA TYR A 162 -2.96 -3.07 -9.11
C TYR A 162 -3.95 -4.05 -9.73
N SER A 163 -3.45 -5.15 -10.26
CA SER A 163 -4.27 -6.19 -10.88
C SER A 163 -3.99 -7.54 -10.24
N ILE A 164 -5.04 -8.30 -9.95
CA ILE A 164 -4.96 -9.66 -9.43
C ILE A 164 -6.13 -10.48 -9.95
N GLY A 165 -5.82 -11.46 -10.79
CA GLY A 165 -6.85 -12.18 -11.55
C GLY A 165 -7.59 -11.22 -12.47
N ASP A 166 -8.92 -11.21 -12.37
CA ASP A 166 -9.79 -10.35 -13.17
C ASP A 166 -10.06 -8.99 -12.53
N LEU A 167 -9.55 -8.76 -11.31
CA LEU A 167 -9.72 -7.50 -10.58
C LEU A 167 -8.62 -6.53 -10.97
N THR A 168 -9.00 -5.27 -11.22
CA THR A 168 -8.05 -4.17 -11.46
C THR A 168 -8.52 -2.94 -10.71
N PHE A 169 -7.61 -2.35 -9.95
CA PHE A 169 -7.78 -1.11 -9.21
C PHE A 169 -6.76 -0.11 -9.71
N GLN A 170 -7.11 1.18 -9.68
CA GLN A 170 -6.26 2.27 -10.15
C GLN A 170 -6.13 3.33 -9.08
N ASP A 171 -5.03 4.08 -9.16
CA ASP A 171 -4.80 5.29 -8.36
C ASP A 171 -4.96 5.08 -6.85
N LEU A 172 -4.33 4.00 -6.37
CA LEU A 172 -4.41 3.60 -4.97
C LEU A 172 -3.29 4.23 -4.16
N LYS A 173 -3.60 4.63 -2.94
CA LYS A 173 -2.61 4.91 -1.91
C LYS A 173 -2.12 3.60 -1.33
N THR A 174 -0.87 3.59 -0.91
CA THR A 174 -0.32 2.48 -0.14
C THR A 174 0.61 2.92 0.98
N VAL A 175 0.62 2.13 2.04
CA VAL A 175 1.61 2.14 3.11
C VAL A 175 2.20 0.74 3.21
N SER A 176 3.52 0.67 3.44
CA SER A 176 4.24 -0.60 3.63
C SER A 176 4.46 -0.88 5.10
N CYS A 177 4.68 -2.16 5.38
CA CYS A 177 4.52 -2.75 6.68
C CYS A 177 5.56 -3.82 6.91
N VAL A 178 6.83 -3.43 6.89
CA VAL A 178 7.92 -4.39 6.90
C VAL A 178 8.57 -4.34 8.28
N PRO A 179 8.29 -5.30 9.18
CA PRO A 179 9.26 -5.61 10.22
C PRO A 179 10.47 -6.19 9.49
N THR A 180 11.52 -5.40 9.32
CA THR A 180 12.78 -5.75 8.61
C THR A 180 13.48 -7.03 9.11
N ILE A 181 12.97 -7.64 10.19
CA ILE A 181 13.53 -8.80 10.86
C ILE A 181 12.87 -10.12 10.37
N LEU A 182 11.72 -10.07 9.67
CA LEU A 182 10.88 -11.26 9.41
C LEU A 182 10.72 -11.66 7.94
N ASP A 183 11.45 -11.05 6.99
CA ASP A 183 11.30 -11.30 5.54
C ASP A 183 9.83 -11.30 5.06
N LEU A 184 9.04 -10.45 5.69
CA LEU A 184 7.61 -10.30 5.50
C LEU A 184 7.34 -8.89 5.00
N ASP A 185 6.86 -8.80 3.77
CA ASP A 185 6.40 -7.58 3.16
C ASP A 185 4.89 -7.47 3.35
N GLY A 186 4.41 -6.34 3.88
CA GLY A 186 2.98 -6.07 4.03
C GLY A 186 2.60 -4.75 3.35
N TYR A 187 1.47 -4.70 2.68
CA TYR A 187 0.97 -3.53 1.98
C TYR A 187 -0.53 -3.39 2.19
N LEU A 188 -0.97 -2.20 2.58
CA LEU A 188 -2.38 -1.81 2.47
C LEU A 188 -2.56 -0.98 1.21
N LEU A 189 -3.52 -1.35 0.37
CA LEU A 189 -3.93 -0.58 -0.79
C LEU A 189 -5.31 0.01 -0.51
N TYR A 190 -5.41 1.34 -0.54
CA TYR A 190 -6.63 2.04 -0.15
C TYR A 190 -6.78 3.33 -0.96
N ASN A 191 -7.97 3.91 -0.91
CA ASN A 191 -8.19 5.31 -1.28
C ASN A 191 -8.73 6.07 -0.07
N GLU A 192 -9.09 7.34 -0.23
CA GLU A 192 -9.60 8.15 0.88
C GLU A 192 -10.91 7.62 1.50
N PHE A 193 -11.63 6.75 0.79
CA PHE A 193 -12.92 6.23 1.23
C PHE A 193 -12.90 4.79 1.70
N THR A 194 -12.02 3.92 1.21
CA THR A 194 -12.12 2.49 1.53
C THR A 194 -10.80 1.73 1.33
N LEU A 195 -10.68 0.59 2.01
CA LEU A 195 -9.59 -0.36 1.81
C LEU A 195 -9.92 -1.25 0.60
N LYS A 196 -9.00 -1.30 -0.37
CA LYS A 196 -9.15 -2.09 -1.60
C LYS A 196 -8.42 -3.43 -1.52
N ALA A 197 -7.25 -3.46 -0.90
CA ALA A 197 -6.56 -4.71 -0.64
C ALA A 197 -5.66 -4.65 0.59
N SER A 198 -5.46 -5.81 1.22
CA SER A 198 -4.39 -6.07 2.17
C SER A 198 -3.53 -7.21 1.64
N ILE A 199 -2.24 -6.98 1.50
CA ILE A 199 -1.31 -7.90 0.85
C ILE A 199 -0.18 -8.21 1.81
N SER A 200 0.10 -9.49 1.99
CA SER A 200 1.29 -9.98 2.67
C SER A 200 2.08 -10.86 1.73
N ALA A 201 3.40 -10.72 1.73
CA ALA A 201 4.29 -11.55 0.94
C ALA A 201 5.50 -12.00 1.77
N THR A 202 5.78 -13.30 1.76
CA THR A 202 6.95 -13.90 2.39
C THR A 202 7.88 -14.46 1.33
N SER A 203 9.18 -14.30 1.53
CA SER A 203 10.18 -14.91 0.66
C SER A 203 10.87 -16.10 1.33
N SER A 204 11.12 -17.17 0.56
CA SER A 204 12.06 -18.23 0.93
C SER A 204 13.16 -18.31 -0.11
N GLU A 205 14.41 -18.45 0.35
CA GLU A 205 15.55 -18.67 -0.53
C GLU A 205 16.07 -20.11 -0.37
N PHE A 206 16.10 -20.86 -1.47
CA PHE A 206 16.70 -22.19 -1.50
C PHE A 206 17.52 -22.36 -2.78
N GLY A 207 18.81 -22.63 -2.64
CA GLY A 207 19.70 -22.84 -3.78
C GLY A 207 19.90 -21.60 -4.68
N GLY A 208 19.73 -20.39 -4.13
CA GLY A 208 19.84 -19.11 -4.87
C GLY A 208 18.60 -18.76 -5.68
N GLN A 209 17.52 -19.54 -5.57
CA GLN A 209 16.20 -19.18 -6.07
C GLN A 209 15.40 -18.55 -4.94
N VAL A 210 14.81 -17.38 -5.21
CA VAL A 210 13.89 -16.69 -4.31
C VAL A 210 12.48 -17.03 -4.74
N ASP A 211 11.79 -17.81 -3.92
CA ASP A 211 10.37 -18.07 -4.08
C ASP A 211 9.61 -17.08 -3.17
N ARG A 212 8.49 -16.54 -3.67
CA ARG A 212 7.67 -15.61 -2.90
C ARG A 212 6.25 -16.13 -2.82
N PHE A 213 5.75 -16.30 -1.61
CA PHE A 213 4.37 -16.64 -1.34
C PHE A 213 3.61 -15.38 -0.97
N VAL A 214 2.43 -15.20 -1.54
CA VAL A 214 1.59 -14.02 -1.37
C VAL A 214 0.24 -14.45 -0.82
N ARG A 215 -0.26 -13.74 0.19
CA ARG A 215 -1.65 -13.81 0.66
C ARG A 215 -2.24 -12.41 0.55
N SER A 216 -3.27 -12.28 -0.28
CA SER A 216 -3.99 -11.03 -0.53
C SER A 216 -5.46 -11.16 -0.15
N PHE A 217 -5.99 -10.16 0.54
CA PHE A 217 -7.41 -9.92 0.73
C PHE A 217 -7.81 -8.77 -0.19
N VAL A 218 -8.72 -9.00 -1.13
CA VAL A 218 -9.02 -8.04 -2.21
C VAL A 218 -10.51 -7.76 -2.23
N LEU A 219 -10.90 -6.48 -2.19
CA LEU A 219 -12.29 -6.05 -2.12
C LEU A 219 -13.09 -6.54 -3.34
N ILE A 220 -14.28 -7.08 -3.07
CA ILE A 220 -15.30 -7.41 -4.05
C ILE A 220 -16.27 -6.22 -4.10
N GLU A 221 -16.22 -5.41 -5.17
CA GLU A 221 -17.01 -4.17 -5.26
C GLU A 221 -18.51 -4.41 -5.54
N ASP A 222 -18.86 -5.61 -6.01
CA ASP A 222 -20.23 -6.03 -6.31
C ASP A 222 -20.42 -7.48 -5.84
N PRO A 223 -20.65 -7.71 -4.52
CA PRO A 223 -20.93 -9.05 -4.02
C PRO A 223 -22.36 -9.44 -4.41
N GLU A 224 -22.50 -10.50 -5.22
CA GLU A 224 -23.80 -11.09 -5.61
C GLU A 224 -24.68 -11.47 -4.39
#